data_AF-A0A434RTA1-F1
#
_entry.id   AF-A0A434RTA1-F1
#
_cell.length_a   1.000
_cell.length_b   1.000
_cell.length_c   1.000
_cell.angle_alpha   90.00
_cell.angle_beta   90.00
_cell.angle_gamma   90.00
#
_symmetry.space_group_name_H-M   'P 1'
#
loop_
_entity.id
_entity.type
_entity.pdbx_description
1 polymer ?
#
loop_
_entity_poly.entity_id
_entity_poly.type
_entity_poly.pdbx_seq_one_letter_code
_entity_poly.pdbx_strand_id
1 'polypeptide(L)'
;MDGSEDGPVRRRAPAGRSKVADELADGTPTGTTTLTDVARAAGVGESTASRVLRGHGSFSAKTRESVLNAARSLGYVPNRIAGTLASTGSKLVGIVIPSLSNIVFPDMLRGANTVLVGAGFQPVVAVTDYEQGREETLVESLLSWRPAGMMVAGLEHTERTVAMLRHARIRV
;
A
#
# COMPACT_ATOMS: atom_id res chain seq x y z
N MET A 1 -55.75 23.03 -14.71
CA MET A 1 -55.06 22.26 -13.65
C MET A 1 -54.66 20.96 -14.33
N ASP A 2 -53.52 21.02 -15.03
CA ASP A 2 -52.22 20.51 -14.54
C ASP A 2 -52.11 19.05 -14.99
N GLY A 3 -51.43 18.74 -16.11
CA GLY A 3 -49.97 18.63 -16.14
C GLY A 3 -49.58 17.35 -15.39
N SER A 4 -49.17 16.27 -16.04
CA SER A 4 -47.75 16.00 -16.24
C SER A 4 -47.58 14.75 -17.08
N GLU A 5 -46.72 14.87 -18.09
CA GLU A 5 -46.29 13.86 -19.04
C GLU A 5 -45.49 12.73 -18.37
N ASP A 6 -45.87 11.47 -18.63
CA ASP A 6 -45.02 10.31 -18.34
C ASP A 6 -44.11 10.07 -19.56
N GLY A 7 -43.00 10.81 -19.60
CA GLY A 7 -41.96 10.68 -20.63
C GLY A 7 -41.09 9.43 -20.39
N PRO A 8 -40.57 8.78 -21.45
CA PRO A 8 -39.81 7.54 -21.28
C PRO A 8 -38.51 7.82 -20.52
N VAL A 9 -38.31 7.10 -19.41
CA VAL A 9 -37.09 7.09 -18.61
C VAL A 9 -35.91 6.69 -19.50
N ARG A 10 -35.16 7.68 -19.99
CA ARG A 10 -33.89 7.47 -20.69
C ARG A 10 -32.92 6.83 -19.71
N ARG A 11 -32.70 5.52 -19.84
CA ARG A 11 -31.55 4.85 -19.25
C ARG A 11 -30.28 5.53 -19.75
N ARG A 12 -29.66 6.39 -18.93
CA ARG A 12 -28.30 6.87 -19.16
C ARG A 12 -27.38 5.66 -19.13
N ALA A 13 -26.67 5.42 -20.24
CA ALA A 13 -25.53 4.51 -20.26
C ALA A 13 -24.51 4.96 -19.21
N PRO A 14 -23.86 4.04 -18.48
CA PRO A 14 -22.83 4.42 -17.52
C PRO A 14 -21.67 5.11 -18.26
N ALA A 15 -21.26 6.24 -17.70
CA ALA A 15 -20.18 7.06 -18.21
C ALA A 15 -18.85 6.30 -18.26
N GLY A 16 -18.17 6.40 -19.41
CA GLY A 16 -16.72 6.23 -19.58
C GLY A 16 -16.11 4.94 -19.02
N ARG A 17 -15.92 3.92 -19.87
CA ARG A 17 -14.87 2.93 -19.63
C ARG A 17 -13.54 3.68 -19.51
N SER A 18 -12.84 3.48 -18.39
CA SER A 18 -11.51 4.03 -18.17
C SER A 18 -10.55 3.43 -19.20
N LYS A 19 -9.84 4.26 -19.99
CA LYS A 19 -8.79 3.81 -20.92
C LYS A 19 -7.75 2.89 -20.25
N VAL A 20 -7.51 3.11 -18.95
CA VAL A 20 -6.59 2.31 -18.13
C VAL A 20 -7.10 0.87 -17.99
N ALA A 21 -8.42 0.67 -17.89
CA ALA A 21 -8.99 -0.67 -17.77
C ALA A 21 -8.86 -1.46 -19.08
N ASP A 22 -9.00 -0.79 -20.23
CA ASP A 22 -8.85 -1.42 -21.55
C ASP A 22 -7.36 -1.78 -21.80
N GLU A 23 -6.40 -0.89 -21.48
CA GLU A 23 -4.95 -1.18 -21.61
C GLU A 23 -4.46 -2.31 -20.67
N LEU A 24 -5.06 -2.47 -19.49
CA LEU A 24 -4.72 -3.56 -18.56
C LEU A 24 -5.39 -4.90 -18.91
N ALA A 25 -6.49 -4.89 -19.65
CA ALA A 25 -7.23 -6.10 -20.03
C ALA A 25 -6.58 -6.86 -21.20
N ASP A 26 -5.86 -6.15 -22.08
CA ASP A 26 -5.22 -6.73 -23.27
C ASP A 26 -3.83 -7.35 -22.99
N GLY A 27 -3.32 -7.24 -21.77
CA GLY A 27 -2.00 -7.73 -21.38
C GLY A 27 -2.04 -9.12 -20.75
N THR A 28 -1.73 -10.17 -21.52
CA THR A 28 -1.16 -11.40 -20.93
C THR A 28 -0.01 -10.98 -20.01
N PRO A 29 0.13 -11.49 -18.76
CA PRO A 29 1.19 -11.06 -17.84
C PRO A 29 2.56 -11.21 -18.52
N THR A 30 3.09 -10.12 -19.04
CA THR A 30 4.45 -10.07 -19.55
C THR A 30 5.33 -10.21 -18.30
N GLY A 31 6.24 -11.19 -18.31
CA GLY A 31 6.92 -11.66 -17.11
C GLY A 31 7.43 -10.53 -16.23
N THR A 32 7.31 -10.69 -14.91
CA THR A 32 7.61 -9.66 -13.91
C THR A 32 8.98 -9.04 -14.18
N THR A 33 9.01 -7.75 -14.49
CA THR A 33 10.26 -6.98 -14.64
C THR A 33 11.14 -7.20 -13.42
N THR A 34 12.39 -7.61 -13.64
CA THR A 34 13.29 -8.00 -12.56
C THR A 34 14.30 -6.91 -12.24
N LEU A 35 14.98 -7.03 -11.09
CA LEU A 35 16.11 -6.15 -10.75
C LEU A 35 17.24 -6.27 -11.78
N THR A 36 17.43 -7.46 -12.35
CA THR A 36 18.42 -7.74 -13.40
C THR A 36 18.16 -6.91 -14.66
N ASP A 37 16.90 -6.74 -15.05
CA ASP A 37 16.53 -5.93 -16.21
C ASP A 37 16.83 -4.45 -15.98
N VAL A 38 16.56 -3.95 -14.78
CA VAL A 38 16.91 -2.57 -14.38
C VAL A 38 18.43 -2.37 -14.39
N ALA A 39 19.19 -3.32 -13.83
CA ALA A 39 20.65 -3.25 -13.77
C ALA A 39 21.26 -3.19 -15.19
N ARG A 40 20.75 -4.05 -16.09
CA ARG A 40 21.14 -4.09 -17.50
C ARG A 40 20.83 -2.77 -18.21
N ALA A 41 19.61 -2.25 -18.07
CA ALA A 41 19.19 -1.00 -18.70
C ALA A 41 19.95 0.23 -18.16
N ALA A 42 20.36 0.22 -16.89
CA ALA A 42 21.12 1.30 -16.27
C ALA A 42 22.65 1.19 -16.48
N GLY A 43 23.14 0.07 -17.02
CA GLY A 43 24.57 -0.18 -17.23
C GLY A 43 25.36 -0.40 -15.94
N VAL A 44 24.74 -0.99 -14.90
CA VAL A 44 25.36 -1.24 -13.60
C VAL A 44 25.18 -2.70 -13.16
N GLY A 45 25.97 -3.16 -12.19
CA GLY A 45 25.72 -4.46 -11.55
C GLY A 45 24.49 -4.47 -10.64
N GLU A 46 23.86 -5.63 -10.46
CA GLU A 46 22.63 -5.78 -9.65
C GLU A 46 22.77 -5.28 -8.21
N SER A 47 23.92 -5.52 -7.58
CA SER A 47 24.21 -5.02 -6.22
C SER A 47 24.17 -3.49 -6.16
N THR A 48 24.68 -2.81 -7.20
CA THR A 48 24.63 -1.36 -7.32
C THR A 48 23.21 -0.87 -7.57
N ALA A 49 22.47 -1.49 -8.50
CA ALA A 49 21.06 -1.17 -8.74
C ALA A 49 20.22 -1.31 -7.47
N SER A 50 20.38 -2.42 -6.73
CA SER A 50 19.70 -2.69 -5.45
C SER A 50 19.97 -1.60 -4.41
N ARG A 51 21.25 -1.25 -4.20
CA ARG A 51 21.65 -0.21 -3.25
C ARG A 51 21.13 1.18 -3.63
N VAL A 52 21.20 1.54 -4.91
CA VAL A 52 20.66 2.81 -5.42
C VAL A 52 19.15 2.88 -5.21
N LEU A 53 18.40 1.83 -5.56
CA LEU A 53 16.94 1.79 -5.39
C LEU A 53 16.50 1.78 -3.92
N ARG A 54 17.33 1.25 -3.02
CA ARG A 54 17.10 1.31 -1.57
C ARG A 54 17.60 2.62 -0.93
N GLY A 55 18.28 3.49 -1.68
CA GLY A 55 18.86 4.73 -1.18
C GLY A 55 20.05 4.55 -0.23
N HIS A 56 20.71 3.38 -0.27
CA HIS A 56 21.84 3.04 0.62
C HIS A 56 23.18 3.22 -0.11
N GLY A 57 24.08 4.04 0.46
CA GLY A 57 25.43 4.26 -0.07
C GLY A 57 25.59 5.57 -0.86
N SER A 58 26.86 5.94 -1.12
CA SER A 58 27.20 7.14 -1.90
C SER A 58 27.49 6.74 -3.35
N PHE A 59 26.69 7.27 -4.27
CA PHE A 59 26.84 7.06 -5.72
C PHE A 59 26.89 8.41 -6.44
N SER A 60 27.55 8.45 -7.59
CA SER A 60 27.51 9.64 -8.44
C SER A 60 26.06 9.97 -8.83
N ALA A 61 25.76 11.27 -8.99
CA ALA A 61 24.45 11.72 -9.45
C ALA A 61 24.03 11.02 -10.76
N LYS A 62 24.98 10.86 -11.69
CA LYS A 62 24.80 10.16 -12.96
C LYS A 62 24.36 8.69 -12.78
N THR A 63 25.03 7.93 -11.90
CA THR A 63 24.68 6.53 -11.63
C THR A 63 23.30 6.43 -10.99
N ARG A 64 23.02 7.29 -10.02
CA ARG A 64 21.72 7.32 -9.33
C ARG A 64 20.59 7.61 -10.30
N GLU A 65 20.76 8.62 -11.14
CA GLU A 65 19.78 9.04 -12.13
C GLU A 65 19.54 7.95 -13.20
N SER A 66 20.61 7.31 -13.70
CA SER A 66 20.51 6.21 -14.67
C SER A 66 19.64 5.06 -14.15
N VAL A 67 19.91 4.59 -12.92
CA VAL A 67 19.13 3.49 -12.30
C VAL A 67 17.67 3.89 -12.06
N LEU A 68 17.42 5.10 -11.56
CA LEU A 68 16.06 5.56 -11.30
C LEU A 68 15.26 5.77 -12.59
N ASN A 69 15.90 6.25 -13.66
CA ASN A 69 15.29 6.35 -14.99
C ASN A 69 14.96 4.96 -15.55
N ALA A 70 15.92 4.03 -15.52
CA ALA A 70 15.71 2.66 -15.99
C ALA A 70 14.55 1.97 -15.26
N ALA A 71 14.51 2.07 -13.93
CA ALA A 71 13.42 1.50 -13.14
C ALA A 71 12.05 2.10 -13.50
N ARG A 72 11.97 3.43 -13.69
CA ARG A 72 10.73 4.10 -14.10
C ARG A 72 10.28 3.66 -15.48
N SER A 73 11.17 3.67 -16.47
CA SER A 73 10.84 3.32 -17.85
C SER A 73 10.40 1.86 -18.00
N LEU A 74 10.95 0.97 -17.17
CA LEU A 74 10.60 -0.44 -17.16
C LEU A 74 9.41 -0.77 -16.24
N GLY A 75 8.86 0.21 -15.52
CA GLY A 75 7.79 -0.04 -14.53
C GLY A 75 8.23 -0.90 -13.34
N TYR A 76 9.53 -1.00 -13.07
CA TYR A 76 10.04 -1.83 -11.97
C TYR A 76 9.72 -1.20 -10.61
N VAL A 77 8.96 -1.92 -9.79
CA VAL A 77 8.66 -1.55 -8.40
C VAL A 77 9.45 -2.45 -7.46
N PRO A 78 10.41 -1.93 -6.69
CA PRO A 78 11.17 -2.76 -5.76
C PRO A 78 10.26 -3.31 -4.67
N ASN A 79 10.35 -4.63 -4.42
CA ASN A 79 9.63 -5.26 -3.33
C ASN A 79 10.20 -4.81 -1.98
N ARG A 80 9.51 -3.85 -1.35
CA ARG A 80 9.92 -3.28 -0.05
C ARG A 80 9.68 -4.23 1.12
N ILE A 81 8.76 -5.20 0.99
CA ILE A 81 8.47 -6.19 2.04
C ILE A 81 9.64 -7.18 2.16
N ALA A 82 10.15 -7.69 1.05
CA ALA A 82 11.35 -8.55 1.02
C ALA A 82 12.61 -7.85 1.55
N GLY A 83 12.67 -6.51 1.45
CA GLY A 83 13.77 -5.70 1.95
C GLY A 83 13.77 -5.49 3.48
N THR A 84 12.66 -5.74 4.18
CA THR A 84 12.57 -5.55 5.64
C THR A 84 13.43 -6.54 6.42
N LEU A 85 13.69 -7.72 5.83
CA LEU A 85 14.58 -8.73 6.40
C LEU A 85 16.05 -8.29 6.40
N ALA A 86 16.43 -7.32 5.54
CA ALA A 86 17.82 -7.09 5.15
C ALA A 86 18.52 -5.88 5.80
N SER A 87 17.86 -4.98 6.53
CA SER A 87 18.54 -4.00 7.44
C SER A 87 17.69 -2.82 7.92
N THR A 88 16.60 -2.42 7.25
CA THR A 88 16.05 -1.06 7.45
C THR A 88 14.71 -0.96 8.19
N GLY A 89 14.13 -2.07 8.63
CA GLY A 89 12.77 -2.08 9.20
C GLY A 89 11.69 -1.71 8.17
N SER A 90 10.43 -2.01 8.47
CA SER A 90 9.32 -1.58 7.63
C SER A 90 8.97 -0.13 7.91
N LYS A 91 8.54 0.62 6.90
CA LYS A 91 7.91 1.95 7.07
C LYS A 91 6.39 1.86 7.16
N LEU A 92 5.84 0.64 7.15
CA LEU A 92 4.40 0.43 7.21
C LEU A 92 3.88 0.70 8.61
N VAL A 93 2.72 1.35 8.70
CA VAL A 93 1.94 1.43 9.94
C VAL A 93 0.56 0.83 9.63
N GLY A 94 0.22 -0.26 10.31
CA GLY A 94 -1.08 -0.89 10.14
C GLY A 94 -2.14 -0.13 10.93
N ILE A 95 -3.29 0.13 10.31
CA ILE A 95 -4.43 0.80 10.94
C ILE A 95 -5.65 -0.11 10.78
N VAL A 96 -6.15 -0.62 11.88
CA VAL A 96 -7.30 -1.53 11.92
C VAL A 96 -8.48 -0.76 12.50
N ILE A 97 -9.55 -0.64 11.73
CA ILE A 97 -10.77 0.09 12.10
C ILE A 97 -12.02 -0.74 11.83
N PRO A 98 -13.13 -0.49 12.54
CA PRO A 98 -14.34 -1.26 12.33
C PRO A 98 -15.14 -0.82 11.11
N SER A 99 -15.08 0.44 10.67
CA SER A 99 -15.91 0.91 9.56
C SER A 99 -15.35 2.16 8.88
N LEU A 100 -15.57 2.28 7.56
CA LEU A 100 -15.35 3.51 6.80
C LEU A 100 -16.64 4.34 6.63
N SER A 101 -17.80 3.78 6.95
CA SER A 101 -19.09 4.44 6.81
C SER A 101 -19.45 5.29 8.02
N ASN A 102 -18.89 4.97 9.19
CA ASN A 102 -19.02 5.80 10.38
C ASN A 102 -18.10 7.01 10.26
N ILE A 103 -18.67 8.22 10.38
CA ILE A 103 -17.99 9.51 10.19
C ILE A 103 -16.73 9.70 11.05
N VAL A 104 -16.61 9.00 12.17
CA VAL A 104 -15.48 9.15 13.11
C VAL A 104 -14.16 8.65 12.51
N PHE A 105 -14.17 7.51 11.80
CA PHE A 105 -12.92 6.89 11.33
C PHE A 105 -12.30 7.57 10.11
N PRO A 106 -13.05 8.06 9.11
CA PRO A 106 -12.48 8.83 8.00
C PRO A 106 -11.69 10.06 8.46
N ASP A 107 -12.18 10.80 9.47
CA ASP A 107 -11.47 11.98 9.99
C ASP A 107 -10.25 11.58 10.82
N MET A 108 -10.35 10.52 11.63
CA MET A 108 -9.19 9.92 12.31
C MET A 108 -8.12 9.49 11.29
N LEU A 109 -8.51 8.77 10.23
CA LEU A 109 -7.62 8.32 9.15
C LEU A 109 -6.97 9.50 8.44
N ARG A 110 -7.72 10.57 8.18
CA ARG A 110 -7.17 11.80 7.58
C ARG A 110 -6.07 12.39 8.46
N GLY A 111 -6.32 12.54 9.76
CA GLY A 111 -5.34 13.04 10.73
C GLY A 111 -4.11 12.16 10.81
N ALA A 112 -4.31 10.85 11.00
CA ALA A 112 -3.24 9.86 11.03
C ALA A 112 -2.40 9.88 9.74
N ASN A 113 -3.05 9.90 8.57
CA ASN A 113 -2.38 9.92 7.28
C ASN A 113 -1.49 11.16 7.13
N THR A 114 -1.99 12.34 7.47
CA THR A 114 -1.21 13.59 7.41
C THR A 114 0.08 13.49 8.22
N VAL A 115 0.00 13.00 9.46
CA VAL A 115 1.18 12.89 10.35
C VAL A 115 2.13 11.79 9.88
N LEU A 116 1.61 10.59 9.58
CA LEU A 116 2.41 9.43 9.22
C LEU A 116 3.15 9.65 7.90
N VAL A 117 2.45 10.14 6.88
CA VAL A 117 3.07 10.44 5.57
C VAL A 117 4.10 11.55 5.70
N GLY A 118 3.81 12.60 6.48
CA GLY A 118 4.77 13.67 6.78
C GLY A 118 6.05 13.17 7.45
N ALA A 119 5.95 12.12 8.27
CA ALA A 119 7.08 11.44 8.91
C ALA A 119 7.72 10.34 8.04
N GLY A 120 7.26 10.15 6.80
CA GLY A 120 7.79 9.15 5.87
C GLY A 120 7.35 7.71 6.16
N PHE A 121 6.31 7.51 6.96
CA PHE A 121 5.61 6.24 7.13
C PHE A 121 4.49 6.07 6.11
N GLN A 122 4.16 4.81 5.83
CA GLN A 122 3.09 4.44 4.91
C GLN A 122 1.95 3.77 5.69
N PRO A 123 0.81 4.44 5.89
CA PRO A 123 -0.35 3.82 6.51
C PRO A 123 -0.97 2.76 5.59
N VAL A 124 -1.38 1.64 6.17
CA VAL A 124 -2.18 0.60 5.51
C VAL A 124 -3.43 0.34 6.35
N VAL A 125 -4.60 0.52 5.74
CA VAL A 125 -5.89 0.44 6.45
C VAL A 125 -6.54 -0.92 6.21
N ALA A 126 -7.02 -1.53 7.28
CA ALA A 126 -7.81 -2.75 7.26
C ALA A 126 -9.14 -2.51 7.99
N VAL A 127 -10.23 -3.05 7.44
CA VAL A 127 -11.60 -2.85 7.95
C VAL A 127 -12.17 -4.17 8.46
N THR A 128 -12.63 -4.18 9.71
CA THR A 128 -13.07 -5.39 10.42
C THR A 128 -14.58 -5.60 10.35
N ASP A 129 -15.37 -4.59 9.96
CA ASP A 129 -16.83 -4.62 9.99
C ASP A 129 -17.39 -4.98 11.39
N TYR A 130 -16.67 -4.59 12.46
CA TYR A 130 -16.94 -4.92 13.88
C TYR A 130 -16.82 -6.41 14.25
N GLU A 131 -16.30 -7.24 13.36
CA GLU A 131 -16.10 -8.67 13.63
C GLU A 131 -14.73 -8.94 14.26
N GLN A 132 -14.71 -9.42 15.51
CA GLN A 132 -13.47 -9.69 16.25
C GLN A 132 -12.59 -10.79 15.61
N GLY A 133 -13.20 -11.83 15.04
CA GLY A 133 -12.44 -12.88 14.32
C GLY A 133 -11.75 -12.36 13.06
N ARG A 134 -12.38 -11.37 12.39
CA ARG A 134 -11.81 -10.70 11.23
C ARG A 134 -10.71 -9.74 11.62
N GLU A 135 -10.89 -8.99 12.71
CA GLU A 135 -9.81 -8.20 13.32
C GLU A 135 -8.56 -9.05 13.57
N GLU A 136 -8.72 -10.19 14.25
CA GLU A 136 -7.62 -11.09 14.57
C GLU A 136 -6.84 -11.52 13.33
N THR A 137 -7.55 -11.94 12.28
CA THR A 137 -6.95 -12.37 11.00
C THR A 137 -6.20 -11.22 10.31
N LEU A 138 -6.76 -10.01 10.36
CA LEU A 138 -6.16 -8.82 9.76
C LEU A 138 -4.92 -8.35 10.53
N VAL A 139 -4.97 -8.39 11.87
CA VAL A 139 -3.82 -8.10 12.73
C VAL A 139 -2.70 -9.11 12.47
N GLU A 140 -3.00 -10.41 12.41
CA GLU A 140 -2.02 -11.45 12.07
C GLU A 140 -1.35 -11.17 10.72
N SER A 141 -2.16 -10.86 9.70
CA SER A 141 -1.68 -10.54 8.35
C SER A 141 -0.77 -9.31 8.34
N LEU A 142 -1.18 -8.22 8.99
CA LEU A 142 -0.40 -6.99 9.04
C LEU A 142 0.92 -7.19 9.80
N LEU A 143 0.90 -7.91 10.94
CA LEU A 143 2.10 -8.22 11.71
C LEU A 143 3.10 -9.08 10.92
N SER A 144 2.64 -9.94 10.02
CA SER A 144 3.52 -10.73 9.14
C SER A 144 4.41 -9.86 8.23
N TRP A 145 3.97 -8.63 7.93
CA TRP A 145 4.75 -7.65 7.15
C TRP A 145 5.70 -6.81 8.00
N ARG A 146 5.80 -7.12 9.30
CA ARG A 146 6.70 -6.48 10.30
C ARG A 146 6.59 -4.96 10.29
N PRO A 147 5.38 -4.38 10.50
CA PRO A 147 5.17 -2.94 10.45
C PRO A 147 6.00 -2.23 11.53
N ALA A 148 6.23 -0.93 11.37
CA ALA A 148 6.86 -0.10 12.40
C ALA A 148 5.95 0.12 13.62
N GLY A 149 4.64 0.06 13.41
CA GLY A 149 3.63 0.24 14.44
C GLY A 149 2.24 -0.18 13.96
N MET A 150 1.32 -0.28 14.90
CA MET A 150 -0.09 -0.57 14.67
C MET A 150 -0.95 0.49 15.36
N MET A 151 -2.13 0.73 14.82
CA MET A 151 -3.23 1.41 15.49
C MET A 151 -4.46 0.52 15.34
N VAL A 152 -5.06 0.10 16.44
CA VAL A 152 -6.23 -0.79 16.42
C VAL A 152 -7.34 -0.07 17.18
N ALA A 153 -8.45 0.23 16.48
CA ALA A 153 -9.57 0.92 17.07
C ALA A 153 -10.55 -0.06 17.74
N GLY A 154 -11.03 0.31 18.92
CA GLY A 154 -11.92 -0.52 19.73
C GLY A 154 -11.40 -0.62 21.17
N LEU A 155 -12.24 -1.14 22.07
CA LEU A 155 -11.86 -1.46 23.45
C LEU A 155 -11.93 -2.98 23.71
N GLU A 156 -12.61 -3.71 22.83
CA GLU A 156 -12.81 -5.15 22.92
C GLU A 156 -12.04 -5.82 21.80
N HIS A 157 -11.15 -6.73 22.17
CA HIS A 157 -10.30 -7.50 21.27
C HIS A 157 -10.25 -8.94 21.78
N THR A 158 -10.02 -9.89 20.87
CA THR A 158 -9.76 -11.27 21.29
C THR A 158 -8.48 -11.35 22.12
N GLU A 159 -8.39 -12.32 23.04
CA GLU A 159 -7.18 -12.56 23.81
C GLU A 159 -5.97 -12.82 22.91
N ARG A 160 -6.18 -13.52 21.79
CA ARG A 160 -5.15 -13.80 20.79
C ARG A 160 -4.68 -12.53 20.07
N THR A 161 -5.58 -11.61 19.72
CA THR A 161 -5.21 -10.30 19.17
C THR A 161 -4.32 -9.52 20.14
N VAL A 162 -4.73 -9.43 21.41
CA VAL A 162 -3.95 -8.76 22.46
C VAL A 162 -2.58 -9.42 22.63
N ALA A 163 -2.52 -10.76 22.64
CA ALA A 163 -1.27 -11.50 22.76
C ALA A 163 -0.33 -11.20 21.57
N MET A 164 -0.84 -11.25 20.33
CA MET A 164 -0.05 -10.92 19.14
C MET A 164 0.55 -9.51 19.21
N LEU A 165 -0.26 -8.51 19.55
CA LEU A 165 0.16 -7.11 19.65
C LEU A 165 1.23 -6.90 20.75
N ARG A 166 1.06 -7.54 21.92
CA ARG A 166 2.05 -7.48 23.01
C ARG A 166 3.39 -8.09 22.63
N HIS A 167 3.39 -9.19 21.87
CA HIS A 167 4.61 -9.89 21.47
C HIS A 167 5.29 -9.32 20.22
N ALA A 168 4.61 -8.47 19.44
CA ALA A 168 5.11 -7.93 18.18
C ALA A 168 6.32 -6.98 18.32
N ARG A 169 6.64 -6.48 19.53
CA ARG A 169 7.74 -5.52 19.80
C ARG A 169 7.68 -4.25 18.93
N ILE A 170 6.48 -3.76 18.68
CA ILE A 170 6.19 -2.52 17.96
C ILE A 170 5.37 -1.58 18.85
N ARG A 171 5.18 -0.34 18.41
CA ARG A 171 4.23 0.57 19.05
C ARG A 171 2.80 0.20 18.62
N VAL A 172 1.89 0.15 19.58
CA VAL A 172 0.46 -0.11 19.42
C VAL A 172 -0.29 0.98 20.19
#